data_AF-A0A8T3ZYN0-F1
#
_entry.id   AF-A0A8T3ZYN0-F1
#
_cell.length_a   1.000
_cell.length_b   1.000
_cell.length_c   1.000
_cell.angle_alpha   90.00
_cell.angle_beta   90.00
_cell.angle_gamma   90.00
#
_symmetry.space_group_name_H-M   'P 1'
#
loop_
_entity.id
_entity.type
_entity.pdbx_description
1 polymer ?
#
loop_
_entity_poly.entity_id
_entity_poly.type
_entity_poly.pdbx_seq_one_letter_code
_entity_poly.pdbx_strand_id
1 'polypeptide(L)'
;MRKGAISPIADDIPSIFPIVASVLLFLGAVAYAGGVINERNNYLEIRKAGLGLSDVVLAKGYLGNDDFKSQCSVSYTEFAKRKSVKFFISLKKFCRYVDFSSAQNPFVPVTRYNGVPPNDYSVTGLVCPTSGVVGPSGPPTKNFQSLVFPVAVDCKADGSQKGLGVVTLVVWR
;
A
#
# COMPACT_ATOMS: atom_id res chain seq x y z
N MET A 1 50.56 -56.59 -15.55
CA MET A 1 50.45 -55.18 -16.03
C MET A 1 49.11 -55.01 -16.72
N ARG A 2 48.06 -54.52 -16.03
CA ARG A 2 46.78 -54.18 -16.68
C ARG A 2 46.88 -52.75 -17.20
N LYS A 3 47.06 -52.61 -18.52
CA LYS A 3 46.80 -51.36 -19.23
C LYS A 3 45.28 -51.24 -19.33
N GLY A 4 44.68 -50.42 -18.47
CA GLY A 4 43.28 -50.05 -18.60
C GLY A 4 43.13 -49.24 -19.88
N ALA A 5 42.40 -49.78 -20.86
CA ALA A 5 41.97 -49.03 -22.02
C ALA A 5 41.01 -47.94 -21.52
N ILE A 6 41.54 -46.72 -21.37
CA ILE A 6 40.73 -45.53 -21.22
C ILE A 6 40.09 -45.31 -22.60
N SER A 7 38.80 -45.64 -22.68
CA SER A 7 37.98 -45.50 -23.87
C SER A 7 37.97 -44.02 -24.33
N PRO A 8 37.89 -43.71 -25.64
CA PRO A 8 37.85 -42.33 -26.16
C PRO A 8 36.70 -41.47 -25.60
N ILE A 9 35.73 -42.10 -24.94
CA ILE A 9 34.56 -41.47 -24.34
C ILE A 9 34.93 -40.66 -23.08
N ALA A 10 36.09 -40.92 -22.45
CA ALA A 10 36.51 -40.21 -21.24
C ALA A 10 37.31 -38.91 -21.51
N ASP A 11 37.69 -38.64 -22.76
CA ASP A 11 38.53 -37.49 -23.15
C ASP A 11 37.72 -36.19 -23.33
N ASP A 12 36.43 -36.30 -23.69
CA ASP A 12 35.54 -35.13 -23.88
C ASP A 12 34.82 -34.68 -22.59
N ILE A 13 35.01 -35.40 -21.48
CA ILE A 13 34.37 -35.09 -20.20
C ILE A 13 34.85 -33.74 -19.61
N PRO A 14 36.15 -33.38 -19.64
CA PRO A 14 36.59 -32.08 -19.13
C PRO A 14 36.14 -30.88 -19.98
N SER A 15 35.91 -31.07 -21.29
CA SER A 15 35.54 -30.00 -22.23
C SER A 15 34.03 -29.71 -22.23
N ILE A 16 33.19 -30.70 -21.90
CA ILE A 16 31.72 -30.51 -21.80
C ILE A 16 31.30 -29.78 -20.51
N PHE A 17 32.07 -29.90 -19.41
CA PHE A 17 31.73 -29.27 -18.14
C PHE A 17 31.64 -27.74 -18.21
N PRO A 18 32.62 -27.00 -18.78
CA PRO A 18 32.51 -25.55 -18.93
C PRO A 18 31.30 -25.13 -19.78
N ILE A 19 30.99 -25.89 -20.83
CA ILE A 19 29.84 -25.62 -21.70
C ILE A 19 28.54 -25.79 -20.92
N VAL A 20 28.34 -26.92 -20.25
CA VAL A 20 27.13 -27.19 -19.46
C VAL A 20 27.00 -26.20 -18.29
N ALA A 21 28.10 -25.89 -17.59
CA ALA A 21 28.12 -24.90 -16.51
C ALA A 21 27.74 -23.51 -17.03
N SER A 22 28.23 -23.09 -18.19
CA SER A 22 27.87 -21.80 -18.79
C SER A 22 26.39 -21.72 -19.17
N VAL A 23 25.80 -22.79 -19.71
CA VAL A 23 24.38 -22.86 -20.05
C VAL A 23 23.52 -22.83 -18.78
N LEU A 24 23.90 -23.57 -17.74
CA LEU A 24 23.18 -23.56 -16.46
C LEU A 24 23.26 -22.20 -15.76
N LEU A 25 24.42 -21.55 -15.78
CA LEU A 25 24.58 -20.19 -15.26
C LEU A 25 23.74 -19.19 -16.04
N PHE A 26 23.71 -19.31 -17.37
CA PHE A 26 22.90 -18.45 -18.22
C PHE A 26 21.40 -18.63 -17.96
N LEU A 27 20.90 -19.87 -17.92
CA LEU A 27 19.50 -20.15 -17.61
C LEU A 27 19.12 -19.70 -16.19
N GLY A 28 20.02 -19.88 -15.23
CA GLY A 28 19.86 -19.38 -13.86
C GLY A 28 19.77 -17.85 -13.80
N ALA A 29 20.63 -17.15 -14.53
CA ALA A 29 20.62 -15.70 -14.62
C ALA A 29 19.32 -15.18 -15.28
N VAL A 30 18.83 -15.83 -16.35
CA VAL A 30 17.56 -15.48 -17.01
C VAL A 30 16.38 -15.70 -16.07
N ALA A 31 16.32 -16.83 -15.37
CA ALA A 31 15.26 -17.12 -14.41
C ALA A 31 15.26 -16.11 -13.26
N TYR A 32 16.44 -15.78 -12.72
CA TYR A 32 16.59 -14.76 -11.69
C TYR A 32 16.13 -13.38 -12.18
N ALA A 33 16.58 -12.95 -13.36
CA ALA A 33 16.16 -11.69 -13.96
C ALA A 33 14.63 -11.63 -14.17
N GLY A 34 14.03 -12.72 -14.64
CA GLY A 34 12.58 -12.85 -14.78
C GLY A 34 11.84 -12.70 -13.45
N GLY A 35 12.36 -13.31 -12.38
CA GLY A 35 11.83 -13.17 -11.02
C GLY A 35 11.85 -11.71 -10.55
N VAL A 36 12.99 -11.03 -10.68
CA VAL A 36 13.16 -9.63 -10.26
C VAL A 36 12.25 -8.68 -11.07
N ILE A 37 12.12 -8.91 -12.38
CA ILE A 37 11.23 -8.12 -13.24
C ILE A 37 9.78 -8.30 -12.80
N ASN A 38 9.36 -9.53 -12.54
CA ASN A 38 7.99 -9.81 -12.10
C ASN A 38 7.68 -9.18 -10.74
N GLU A 39 8.60 -9.24 -9.78
CA GLU A 39 8.45 -8.56 -8.49
C GLU A 39 8.33 -7.04 -8.65
N ARG A 40 9.17 -6.43 -9.49
CA ARG A 40 9.12 -5.00 -9.77
C ARG A 40 7.82 -4.59 -10.44
N ASN A 41 7.34 -5.37 -11.41
CA ASN A 41 6.07 -5.13 -12.08
C ASN A 41 4.90 -5.23 -11.10
N ASN A 42 4.89 -6.26 -10.25
CA ASN A 42 3.87 -6.40 -9.21
C ASN A 42 3.87 -5.22 -8.24
N TYR A 43 5.04 -4.74 -7.81
CA TYR A 43 5.16 -3.55 -6.97
C TYR A 43 4.60 -2.29 -7.67
N LEU A 44 4.91 -2.10 -8.96
CA LEU A 44 4.40 -0.96 -9.74
C LEU A 44 2.88 -1.02 -9.90
N GLU A 45 2.30 -2.21 -10.10
CA GLU A 45 0.85 -2.38 -10.19
C GLU A 45 0.16 -2.06 -8.87
N ILE A 46 0.70 -2.54 -7.75
CA ILE A 46 0.20 -2.21 -6.41
C ILE A 46 0.30 -0.70 -6.16
N ARG A 47 1.42 -0.08 -6.58
CA ARG A 47 1.60 1.37 -6.47
C ARG A 47 0.59 2.16 -7.29
N LYS A 48 0.32 1.73 -8.52
CA LYS A 48 -0.68 2.34 -9.40
C LYS A 48 -2.10 2.17 -8.84
N ALA A 49 -2.40 1.00 -8.27
CA ALA A 49 -3.67 0.75 -7.61
C ALA A 49 -3.84 1.61 -6.34
N GLY A 50 -2.78 1.77 -5.54
CA GLY A 50 -2.78 2.64 -4.36
C GLY A 50 -3.05 4.09 -4.71
N LEU A 51 -2.38 4.63 -5.73
CA LEU A 51 -2.64 5.98 -6.22
C LEU A 51 -4.06 6.15 -6.79
N GLY A 52 -4.53 5.20 -7.59
CA GLY A 52 -5.90 5.26 -8.11
C GLY A 52 -6.95 5.14 -7.01
N LEU A 53 -6.71 4.35 -5.97
CA LEU A 53 -7.60 4.28 -4.82
C LEU A 53 -7.56 5.57 -4.00
N SER A 54 -6.40 6.21 -3.85
CA SER A 54 -6.32 7.52 -3.19
C SER A 54 -7.09 8.60 -3.94
N ASP A 55 -7.05 8.59 -5.28
CA ASP A 55 -7.83 9.54 -6.08
C ASP A 55 -9.34 9.36 -5.84
N VAL A 56 -9.81 8.11 -5.75
CA VAL A 56 -11.23 7.82 -5.45
C VAL A 56 -11.60 8.26 -4.04
N VAL A 57 -10.73 8.00 -3.06
CA VAL A 57 -10.98 8.33 -1.64
C VAL A 57 -10.94 9.84 -1.40
N LEU A 58 -10.06 10.55 -2.10
CA LEU A 58 -9.83 11.99 -1.92
C LEU A 58 -10.56 12.85 -2.95
N ALA A 59 -11.37 12.27 -3.84
CA ALA A 59 -12.04 12.97 -4.94
C ALA A 59 -12.83 14.21 -4.48
N LYS A 60 -13.43 14.17 -3.29
CA LYS A 60 -14.20 15.28 -2.72
C LYS A 60 -13.36 16.28 -1.92
N GLY A 61 -12.10 15.97 -1.60
CA GLY A 61 -11.25 16.74 -0.67
C GLY A 61 -11.72 16.77 0.79
N TYR A 62 -12.88 16.20 1.07
CA TYR A 62 -13.54 16.16 2.37
C TYR A 62 -14.23 14.81 2.57
N LEU A 63 -14.17 14.28 3.79
CA LEU A 63 -14.72 12.99 4.18
C LEU A 63 -15.62 13.11 5.41
N GLY A 64 -16.93 13.00 5.18
CA GLY A 64 -17.94 12.81 6.24
C GLY A 64 -17.99 11.36 6.73
N ASN A 65 -18.57 11.13 7.90
CA ASN A 65 -18.60 9.79 8.51
C ASN A 65 -19.41 8.78 7.73
N ASP A 66 -20.61 9.19 7.33
CA ASP A 66 -21.55 8.32 6.64
C ASP A 66 -21.14 8.14 5.19
N ASP A 67 -20.61 9.19 4.57
CA ASP A 67 -19.95 9.14 3.26
C ASP A 67 -18.77 8.16 3.26
N PHE A 68 -17.89 8.23 4.27
CA PHE A 68 -16.75 7.31 4.37
C PHE A 68 -17.21 5.86 4.52
N LYS A 69 -18.20 5.58 5.39
CA LYS A 69 -18.74 4.23 5.59
C LYS A 69 -19.47 3.68 4.36
N SER A 70 -20.25 4.51 3.68
CA SER A 70 -21.00 4.10 2.48
C SER A 70 -20.09 3.89 1.28
N GLN A 71 -19.09 4.75 1.07
CA GLN A 71 -18.11 4.57 -0.01
C GLN A 71 -17.21 3.35 0.22
N CYS A 72 -17.00 2.97 1.48
CA CYS A 72 -16.25 1.79 1.86
C CYS A 72 -16.81 0.50 1.23
N SER A 73 -18.12 0.27 1.40
CA SER A 73 -18.78 -0.96 0.94
C SER A 73 -19.01 -0.99 -0.56
N VAL A 74 -19.18 0.18 -1.19
CA VAL A 74 -19.48 0.28 -2.63
C VAL A 74 -18.23 0.62 -3.43
N SER A 75 -17.80 1.88 -3.40
CA SER A 75 -16.81 2.42 -4.34
C SER A 75 -15.40 1.84 -4.15
N TYR A 76 -14.91 1.82 -2.90
CA TYR A 76 -13.54 1.38 -2.61
C TYR A 76 -13.40 -0.14 -2.84
N THR A 77 -14.41 -0.90 -2.42
CA THR A 77 -14.50 -2.34 -2.63
C THR A 77 -14.54 -2.70 -4.13
N GLU A 78 -15.36 -2.01 -4.93
CA GLU A 78 -15.43 -2.25 -6.37
C GLU A 78 -14.14 -1.87 -7.10
N PHE A 79 -13.50 -0.77 -6.71
CA PHE A 79 -12.19 -0.40 -7.25
C PHE A 79 -11.15 -1.48 -6.97
N ALA A 80 -11.07 -1.93 -5.72
CA ALA A 80 -10.11 -2.95 -5.30
C ALA A 80 -10.33 -4.29 -6.02
N LYS A 81 -11.60 -4.72 -6.19
CA LYS A 81 -11.95 -5.91 -6.99
C LYS A 81 -11.47 -5.79 -8.43
N ARG A 82 -11.71 -4.65 -9.10
CA ARG A 82 -11.30 -4.41 -10.49
C ARG A 82 -9.79 -4.39 -10.68
N LYS A 83 -9.03 -3.98 -9.66
CA LYS A 83 -7.56 -3.97 -9.68
C LYS A 83 -6.92 -5.24 -9.11
N SER A 84 -7.76 -6.17 -8.62
CA SER A 84 -7.33 -7.39 -7.94
C SER A 84 -6.33 -7.11 -6.82
N VAL A 85 -6.67 -6.14 -5.96
CA VAL A 85 -5.87 -5.75 -4.78
C VAL A 85 -6.71 -5.85 -3.51
N LYS A 86 -6.03 -6.03 -2.39
CA LYS A 86 -6.55 -5.82 -1.04
C LYS A 86 -6.23 -4.40 -0.60
N PHE A 87 -7.06 -3.85 0.27
CA PHE A 87 -6.84 -2.54 0.83
C PHE A 87 -7.27 -2.46 2.28
N PHE A 88 -6.70 -1.49 2.98
CA PHE A 88 -7.10 -1.05 4.31
C PHE A 88 -7.10 0.47 4.30
N ILE A 89 -8.20 1.08 4.73
CA ILE A 89 -8.29 2.54 4.83
C ILE A 89 -8.67 2.88 6.27
N SER A 90 -7.87 3.74 6.89
CA SER A 90 -8.16 4.30 8.20
C SER A 90 -8.26 5.81 8.10
N LEU A 91 -9.31 6.38 8.68
CA LEU A 91 -9.47 7.82 8.84
C LEU A 91 -9.27 8.17 10.32
N LYS A 92 -8.23 8.95 10.62
CA LYS A 92 -8.01 9.55 11.93
C LYS A 92 -8.40 11.02 11.87
N LYS A 93 -9.11 11.50 12.88
CA LYS A 93 -9.60 12.88 12.93
C LYS A 93 -8.98 13.69 14.06
N PHE A 94 -8.80 14.98 13.80
CA PHE A 94 -8.25 15.97 14.72
C PHE A 94 -9.19 17.18 14.80
N CYS A 95 -10.05 17.16 15.81
CA CYS A 95 -11.25 17.99 15.85
C CYS A 95 -11.20 19.21 16.78
N ARG A 96 -10.07 19.41 17.47
CA ARG A 96 -9.94 20.46 18.49
C ARG A 96 -9.16 21.71 18.05
N TYR A 97 -8.71 21.80 16.80
CA TYR A 97 -7.68 22.79 16.42
C TYR A 97 -7.98 23.63 15.17
N VAL A 98 -9.14 23.48 14.53
CA VAL A 98 -9.45 24.28 13.32
C VAL A 98 -10.85 24.85 13.44
N ASP A 99 -10.92 26.12 13.81
CA ASP A 99 -12.15 26.89 13.81
C ASP A 99 -12.27 27.66 12.49
N PHE A 100 -13.04 27.13 11.56
CA PHE A 100 -13.33 27.78 10.28
C PHE A 100 -14.42 28.86 10.40
N SER A 101 -15.03 29.04 11.58
CA SER A 101 -16.08 30.04 11.80
C SER A 101 -15.53 31.45 12.09
N SER A 102 -14.23 31.52 12.42
CA SER A 102 -13.50 32.78 12.52
C SER A 102 -13.22 33.32 11.11
N ALA A 103 -13.91 34.39 10.72
CA ALA A 103 -13.63 35.16 9.50
C ALA A 103 -12.21 35.77 9.45
N GLN A 104 -11.44 35.64 10.54
CA GLN A 104 -10.04 36.04 10.61
C GLN A 104 -9.15 34.81 10.41
N ASN A 105 -8.69 34.63 9.16
CA ASN A 105 -7.63 33.71 8.72
C ASN A 105 -7.73 32.24 9.16
N PRO A 106 -8.25 31.33 8.30
CA PRO A 106 -8.31 29.88 8.59
C PRO A 106 -6.93 29.19 8.60
N PHE A 107 -5.84 29.92 8.39
CA PHE A 107 -4.46 29.42 8.32
C PHE A 107 -3.54 30.12 9.32
N VAL A 108 -4.02 30.53 10.49
CA VAL A 108 -3.08 30.79 11.60
C VAL A 108 -2.67 29.42 12.14
N PRO A 109 -1.45 28.90 11.85
CA PRO A 109 -0.95 27.76 12.59
C PRO A 109 -0.95 28.20 14.06
N VAL A 110 -1.72 27.50 14.90
CA VAL A 110 -1.68 27.72 16.34
C VAL A 110 -0.24 27.43 16.77
N THR A 111 0.56 28.49 16.89
CA THR A 111 1.99 28.49 17.22
C THR A 111 2.24 28.22 18.70
N ARG A 112 1.33 27.49 19.36
CA ARG A 112 1.49 27.03 20.74
C ARG A 112 1.20 25.55 20.85
N TYR A 113 2.18 24.75 20.47
CA TYR A 113 2.38 23.39 20.96
C TYR A 113 3.24 23.47 22.23
N ASN A 114 2.69 24.05 23.31
CA ASN A 114 3.31 24.02 24.64
C ASN A 114 2.19 23.91 25.68
N GLY A 115 1.86 22.68 26.09
CA GLY A 115 1.16 22.45 27.37
C GLY A 115 -0.22 21.81 27.36
N VAL A 116 -0.77 21.35 26.23
CA VAL A 116 -2.00 20.52 26.28
C VAL A 116 -1.59 19.05 26.50
N PRO A 117 -2.04 18.40 27.59
CA PRO A 117 -1.68 17.02 27.87
C PRO A 117 -2.15 16.09 26.74
N PRO A 118 -1.38 15.02 26.43
CA PRO A 118 -1.62 14.12 25.29
C PRO A 118 -2.94 13.34 25.31
N ASN A 119 -3.80 13.55 26.31
CA ASN A 119 -4.92 12.69 26.65
C ASN A 119 -6.28 13.27 26.24
N ASP A 120 -6.29 14.46 25.64
CA ASP A 120 -7.53 15.20 25.38
C ASP A 120 -7.89 15.23 23.88
N TYR A 121 -7.36 14.27 23.11
CA TYR A 121 -7.73 14.05 21.73
C TYR A 121 -8.85 13.01 21.66
N SER A 122 -10.03 13.40 21.20
CA SER A 122 -11.00 12.41 20.71
C SER A 122 -10.54 11.91 19.34
N VAL A 123 -9.55 11.01 19.32
CA VAL A 123 -9.11 10.31 18.10
C VAL A 123 -10.17 9.27 17.77
N THR A 124 -11.20 9.67 17.03
CA THR A 124 -12.16 8.71 16.49
C THR A 124 -11.59 8.13 15.19
N GLY A 125 -11.10 6.89 15.26
CA GLY A 125 -10.65 6.14 14.10
C GLY A 125 -11.81 5.45 13.40
N LEU A 126 -12.06 5.79 12.13
CA LEU A 126 -12.92 4.99 11.26
C LEU A 126 -12.04 4.06 10.44
N VAL A 127 -12.48 2.82 10.27
CA VAL A 127 -11.76 1.79 9.54
C VAL A 127 -12.66 1.18 8.49
N CYS A 128 -12.14 1.11 7.27
CA CYS A 128 -12.67 0.29 6.21
C CYS A 128 -12.04 -1.10 6.29
N PRO A 129 -12.84 -2.15 6.59
CA PRO A 129 -12.32 -3.51 6.63
C PRO A 129 -11.80 -3.93 5.25
N THR A 130 -10.87 -4.88 5.23
CA THR A 130 -10.32 -5.45 4.00
C THR A 130 -11.42 -6.10 3.17
N SER A 131 -11.78 -5.51 2.04
CA SER A 131 -12.76 -6.08 1.10
C SER A 131 -12.20 -6.07 -0.32
N GLY A 132 -11.30 -6.99 -0.62
CA GLY A 132 -10.81 -7.20 -1.97
C GLY A 132 -10.15 -8.56 -2.08
N VAL A 133 -10.65 -9.42 -2.97
CA VAL A 133 -10.21 -10.80 -3.29
C VAL A 133 -10.00 -11.73 -2.08
N VAL A 134 -10.76 -12.84 -2.04
CA VAL A 134 -10.64 -13.89 -1.02
C VAL A 134 -9.21 -14.42 -1.01
N GLY A 135 -8.50 -14.16 0.09
CA GLY A 135 -7.10 -14.57 0.33
C GLY A 135 -6.79 -14.43 1.82
N PRO A 136 -5.61 -14.90 2.29
CA PRO A 136 -5.33 -15.02 3.72
C PRO A 136 -5.58 -13.70 4.44
N SER A 137 -6.45 -13.76 5.45
CA SER A 137 -6.83 -12.63 6.31
C SER A 137 -5.65 -12.26 7.21
N GLY A 138 -4.91 -11.22 6.84
CA GLY A 138 -3.79 -10.72 7.64
C GLY A 138 -3.15 -9.46 7.02
N PRO A 139 -2.40 -8.68 7.81
CA PRO A 139 -1.64 -7.54 7.30
C PRO A 139 -0.58 -8.02 6.29
N PRO A 140 -0.27 -7.22 5.25
CA PRO A 140 0.71 -7.62 4.25
C PRO A 140 2.11 -7.72 4.87
N THR A 141 2.82 -8.81 4.54
CA THR A 141 4.22 -9.02 4.96
C THR A 141 5.24 -8.64 3.88
N LYS A 142 4.81 -8.51 2.62
CA LYS A 142 5.62 -8.08 1.47
C LYS A 142 4.78 -7.28 0.48
N ASN A 143 5.44 -6.48 -0.36
CA ASN A 143 4.86 -5.79 -1.51
C ASN A 143 3.54 -5.06 -1.18
N PHE A 144 3.60 -4.14 -0.22
CA PHE A 144 2.49 -3.25 0.07
C PHE A 144 2.90 -1.80 -0.17
N GLN A 145 1.90 -0.95 -0.39
CA GLN A 145 2.09 0.48 -0.40
C GLN A 145 1.26 1.09 0.71
N SER A 146 1.89 1.95 1.51
CA SER A 146 1.19 2.83 2.44
C SER A 146 1.22 4.26 1.92
N LEU A 147 0.06 4.91 1.91
CA LEU A 147 -0.12 6.28 1.49
C LEU A 147 -0.86 7.03 2.60
N VAL A 148 -0.42 8.25 2.91
CA VAL A 148 -0.98 9.05 4.00
C VAL A 148 -1.29 10.43 3.46
N PHE A 149 -2.54 10.86 3.59
CA PHE A 149 -3.01 12.13 3.06
C PHE A 149 -3.77 12.93 4.11
N PRO A 150 -3.54 14.25 4.19
CA PRO A 150 -4.41 15.13 4.96
C PRO A 150 -5.75 15.29 4.23
N VAL A 151 -6.84 15.39 4.99
CA VAL A 151 -8.20 15.59 4.44
C VAL A 151 -9.03 16.44 5.40
N ALA A 152 -10.02 17.17 4.88
CA ALA A 152 -11.03 17.80 5.74
C ALA A 152 -12.03 16.75 6.25
N VAL A 153 -12.46 16.84 7.51
CA VAL A 153 -13.36 15.86 8.12
C VAL A 153 -14.48 16.50 8.92
N ASP A 154 -15.55 15.75 9.12
CA ASP A 154 -16.56 16.08 10.13
C ASP A 154 -16.14 15.68 11.52
N CYS A 155 -16.17 16.67 12.41
CA CYS A 155 -15.88 16.50 13.82
C CYS A 155 -17.12 16.17 14.65
N LYS A 156 -18.28 16.63 14.21
CA LYS A 156 -19.58 16.22 14.73
C LYS A 156 -20.36 15.49 13.65
N ALA A 157 -21.20 14.54 14.05
CA ALA A 157 -21.99 13.73 13.12
C ALA A 157 -23.01 14.56 12.32
N ASP A 158 -23.42 15.72 12.84
CA ASP A 158 -24.31 16.68 12.18
C ASP A 158 -23.59 17.55 11.12
N GLY A 159 -22.27 17.41 10.97
CA GLY A 159 -21.46 18.21 10.06
C GLY A 159 -21.28 19.68 10.45
N SER A 160 -21.74 20.08 11.64
CA SER A 160 -21.68 21.47 12.13
C SER A 160 -20.27 21.94 12.47
N GLN A 161 -19.36 21.01 12.72
CA GLN A 161 -17.96 21.29 13.00
C GLN A 161 -17.07 20.54 12.02
N LYS A 162 -16.25 21.28 11.28
CA LYS A 162 -15.22 20.74 10.39
C LYS A 162 -13.87 20.76 11.09
N GLY A 163 -13.00 19.85 10.71
CA GLY A 163 -11.63 19.79 11.21
C GLY A 163 -10.69 19.16 10.20
N LEU A 164 -9.48 18.86 10.65
CA LEU A 164 -8.48 18.15 9.85
C LEU A 164 -8.47 16.68 10.22
N GLY A 165 -8.21 15.83 9.25
CA GLY A 165 -8.01 14.41 9.43
C GLY A 165 -6.84 13.92 8.59
N VAL A 166 -6.46 12.68 8.85
CA VAL A 166 -5.46 11.97 8.09
C VAL A 166 -6.05 10.65 7.65
N VAL A 167 -6.06 10.43 6.34
CA VAL A 167 -6.39 9.15 5.74
C VAL A 167 -5.11 8.36 5.57
N THR A 168 -5.08 7.16 6.12
CA THR A 168 -4.04 6.16 5.86
C THR A 168 -4.62 5.10 4.96
N LEU A 169 -4.07 4.98 3.75
CA LEU A 169 -4.32 3.91 2.80
C LEU A 169 -3.19 2.88 2.91
N VAL A 170 -3.54 1.60 2.91
CA VAL A 170 -2.60 0.51 2.70
C VAL A 170 -3.17 -0.39 1.61
N VAL A 171 -2.38 -0.69 0.58
CA VAL A 171 -2.82 -1.51 -0.57
C VAL A 171 -1.79 -2.62 -0.84
N TRP A 172 -2.26 -3.84 -1.11
CA TRP A 172 -1.43 -5.02 -1.36
C TRP A 172 -2.16 -6.07 -2.20
N ARG A 173 -1.53 -7.21 -2.47
CA ARG A 173 -2.15 -8.40 -3.09
C ARG A 173 -2.10 -9.59 -2.14
#